data_AF-A0A2I8AC79-F1
#
_entry.id   AF-A0A2I8AC79-F1
#
_cell.length_a   1.000
_cell.length_b   1.000
_cell.length_c   1.000
_cell.angle_alpha   90.00
_cell.angle_beta   90.00
_cell.angle_gamma   90.00
#
_symmetry.space_group_name_H-M   'P 1'
#
loop_
_entity.id
_entity.type
_entity.pdbx_description
1 polymer ?
#
loop_
_entity_poly.entity_id
_entity_poly.type
_entity_poly.pdbx_seq_one_letter_code
_entity_poly.pdbx_strand_id
1 'polypeptide(L)'
;MSDNNKPEDFFGEDSNFNSDNIRVEIPAQREPGYYERIPSAYDPMGEIYVRGRAMRTMSSGTMPWWVLITGWFLFGGLFLLIIFAGISSMSWGIIPGLIITLIPVLIVFRGTMAKLSAKKRTRR
;
A
#
# COMPACT_ATOMS: atom_id res chain seq x y z
N MET A 1 23.00 24.91 -15.50
CA MET A 1 22.63 25.07 -14.08
C MET A 1 22.54 26.56 -13.83
N SER A 2 21.33 27.08 -13.58
CA SER A 2 21.09 28.51 -13.34
C SER A 2 21.18 28.78 -11.85
N ASP A 3 21.97 29.77 -11.47
CA ASP A 3 22.34 30.09 -10.08
C ASP A 3 21.32 31.10 -9.51
N ASN A 4 20.15 30.59 -9.07
CA ASN A 4 18.99 31.41 -8.68
C ASN A 4 18.97 31.74 -7.18
N ASN A 5 20.09 32.20 -6.63
CA ASN A 5 20.22 32.54 -5.19
C ASN A 5 20.20 34.05 -4.92
N LYS A 6 19.85 34.88 -5.91
CA LYS A 6 19.79 36.33 -5.71
C LYS A 6 18.38 36.73 -5.25
N PRO A 7 18.25 37.47 -4.14
CA PRO A 7 16.94 37.87 -3.60
C PRO A 7 16.13 38.76 -4.57
N GLU A 8 16.83 39.39 -5.51
CA GLU A 8 16.30 40.27 -6.55
C GLU A 8 15.33 39.54 -7.51
N ASP A 9 15.53 38.23 -7.74
CA ASP A 9 14.69 37.42 -8.64
C ASP A 9 13.27 37.17 -8.10
N PHE A 10 13.06 37.29 -6.78
CA PHE A 10 11.79 36.95 -6.15
C PHE A 10 10.89 38.17 -5.87
N PHE A 11 11.46 39.37 -5.75
CA PHE A 11 10.74 40.55 -5.26
C PHE A 11 10.74 41.75 -6.21
N GLY A 12 11.42 41.65 -7.36
CA GLY A 12 11.44 42.69 -8.39
C GLY A 12 12.38 43.86 -8.08
N GLU A 13 12.85 44.52 -9.14
CA GLU A 13 13.85 45.62 -9.13
C GLU A 13 13.44 46.84 -8.29
N ASP A 14 12.13 47.04 -8.03
CA ASP A 14 11.61 48.18 -7.27
C ASP A 14 11.60 47.98 -5.75
N SER A 15 12.09 46.83 -5.28
CA SER A 15 12.11 46.51 -3.87
C SER A 15 13.34 47.14 -3.20
N ASN A 16 13.14 48.28 -2.55
CA ASN A 16 14.13 49.08 -1.83
C ASN A 16 14.62 48.38 -0.53
N PHE A 17 15.08 47.13 -0.64
CA PHE A 17 15.54 46.30 0.46
C PHE A 17 16.97 46.69 0.86
N ASN A 18 17.08 47.57 1.85
CA ASN A 18 18.30 47.72 2.60
C ASN A 18 18.49 46.46 3.47
N SER A 19 19.55 45.68 3.22
CA SER A 19 19.84 44.40 3.90
C SER A 19 19.88 44.53 5.42
N ASP A 20 20.17 45.74 5.92
CA ASP A 20 20.28 46.03 7.35
C ASP A 20 18.92 46.16 8.06
N ASN A 21 17.80 46.15 7.32
CA ASN A 21 16.45 46.34 7.86
C ASN A 21 15.51 45.13 7.66
N ILE A 22 16.04 43.94 7.36
CA ILE A 22 15.22 42.73 7.26
C ILE A 22 14.78 42.30 8.66
N ARG A 23 13.65 42.84 9.11
CA ARG A 23 12.97 42.42 10.34
C ARG A 23 12.09 41.21 10.03
N VAL A 24 12.62 40.02 10.25
CA VAL A 24 11.82 38.79 10.20
C VAL A 24 11.07 38.68 11.52
N GLU A 25 9.78 39.00 11.50
CA GLU A 25 8.90 38.76 12.65
C GLU A 25 8.69 37.24 12.79
N ILE A 26 9.39 36.64 13.76
CA ILE A 26 9.19 35.24 14.11
C ILE A 26 7.98 35.19 15.03
N PRO A 27 6.87 34.52 14.65
CA PRO A 27 5.70 34.43 15.51
C PRO A 27 6.08 33.75 16.83
N ALA A 28 5.74 34.40 17.95
CA ALA A 28 6.08 33.95 19.30
C ALA A 28 5.40 32.62 19.69
N GLN A 29 4.37 32.21 18.95
CA GLN A 29 3.65 30.96 19.14
C GLN A 29 3.64 30.21 17.81
N ARG A 30 4.48 29.17 17.69
CA ARG A 30 4.24 28.11 16.72
C ARG A 30 3.08 27.29 17.27
N GLU A 31 1.91 27.37 16.65
CA GLU A 31 0.89 26.35 16.90
C GLU A 31 1.52 24.98 16.65
N PRO A 32 1.38 24.02 17.58
CA PRO A 32 1.90 22.68 17.36
C PRO A 32 1.28 22.15 16.07
N GLY A 33 2.14 21.80 15.10
CA GLY A 33 1.71 21.25 13.83
C GLY A 33 0.74 20.11 14.06
N TYR A 34 -0.36 20.10 13.30
CA TYR A 34 -1.47 19.17 13.44
C TYR A 34 -0.97 17.73 13.68
N TYR A 35 -1.14 17.23 14.90
CA TYR A 35 -0.81 15.85 15.22
C TYR A 35 -1.89 14.97 14.61
N GLU A 36 -1.59 14.38 13.46
CA GLU A 36 -2.46 13.41 12.83
C GLU A 36 -2.61 12.20 13.77
N ARG A 37 -3.77 12.12 14.44
CA ARG A 37 -4.05 11.07 15.41
C ARG A 37 -4.08 9.74 14.67
N ILE A 38 -3.11 8.86 14.93
CA ILE A 38 -3.09 7.52 14.35
C ILE A 38 -4.39 6.83 14.75
N PRO A 39 -5.28 6.48 13.80
CA PRO A 39 -6.57 5.91 14.13
C PRO A 39 -6.36 4.57 14.84
N SER A 40 -6.83 4.47 16.08
CA SER A 40 -6.86 3.21 16.81
C SER A 40 -7.99 2.34 16.28
N ALA A 41 -7.70 1.06 16.04
CA ALA A 41 -8.71 0.08 15.59
C ALA A 41 -9.83 -0.20 16.62
N TYR A 42 -9.76 0.39 17.81
CA TYR A 42 -10.78 0.29 18.86
C TYR A 42 -11.89 1.34 18.75
N ASP A 43 -11.71 2.37 17.92
CA ASP A 43 -12.75 3.36 17.63
C ASP A 43 -13.48 2.92 16.35
N PRO A 44 -14.83 2.88 16.31
CA PRO A 44 -15.59 2.53 15.11
C PRO A 44 -15.17 3.33 13.87
N MET A 45 -14.75 4.58 14.04
CA MET A 45 -14.27 5.38 12.91
C MET A 45 -12.86 4.98 12.46
N GLY A 46 -12.02 4.55 13.40
CA GLY A 46 -10.69 3.99 13.12
C GLY A 46 -10.76 2.63 12.43
N GLU A 47 -11.73 1.79 12.79
CA GLU A 47 -11.94 0.47 12.16
C GLU A 47 -12.23 0.60 10.66
N ILE A 48 -13.13 1.52 10.26
CA ILE A 48 -13.46 1.78 8.85
C ILE A 48 -12.22 2.24 8.09
N TYR A 49 -11.42 3.14 8.70
CA TYR A 49 -10.20 3.65 8.09
C TYR A 49 -9.15 2.55 7.91
N VAL A 50 -8.93 1.72 8.93
CA VAL A 50 -7.99 0.59 8.87
C VAL A 50 -8.45 -0.46 7.87
N ARG A 51 -9.76 -0.73 7.78
CA ARG A 51 -10.34 -1.66 6.80
C ARG A 51 -10.18 -1.16 5.37
N GLY A 52 -10.46 0.13 5.13
CA GLY A 52 -10.24 0.77 3.83
C GLY A 52 -8.76 0.78 3.43
N ARG A 53 -7.86 1.03 4.39
CA ARG A 53 -6.41 0.93 4.19
C ARG A 53 -5.98 -0.49 3.85
N ALA A 54 -6.49 -1.49 4.57
CA ALA A 54 -6.21 -2.91 4.34
C ALA A 54 -6.61 -3.35 2.92
N MET A 55 -7.81 -2.95 2.46
CA MET A 55 -8.28 -3.24 1.10
C MET A 55 -7.42 -2.55 0.03
N ARG A 56 -7.02 -1.29 0.25
CA ARG A 56 -6.09 -0.59 -0.65
C ARG A 56 -4.72 -1.25 -0.69
N THR A 57 -4.19 -1.71 0.45
CA THR A 57 -2.90 -2.43 0.50
C THR A 57 -2.95 -3.82 -0.14
N MET A 58 -4.10 -4.51 -0.07
CA MET A 58 -4.33 -5.75 -0.82
C MET A 58 -4.25 -5.51 -2.33
N SER A 59 -4.84 -4.42 -2.81
CA SER A 59 -4.81 -4.03 -4.24
C SER A 59 -3.44 -3.55 -4.71
N SER A 60 -2.65 -2.88 -3.86
CA SER A 60 -1.36 -2.28 -4.25
C SER A 60 -0.18 -3.26 -4.25
N GLY A 61 -0.40 -4.55 -3.96
CA GLY A 61 0.67 -5.57 -3.97
C GLY A 61 1.68 -5.42 -2.84
N THR A 62 1.36 -4.66 -1.78
CA THR A 62 2.24 -4.46 -0.61
C THR A 62 2.15 -5.60 0.41
N MET A 63 1.29 -6.60 0.17
CA MET A 63 1.18 -7.80 1.00
C MET A 63 2.55 -8.46 1.25
N PRO A 64 2.93 -8.81 2.48
CA PRO A 64 4.22 -9.43 2.78
C PRO A 64 4.46 -10.69 1.93
N TRP A 65 5.70 -10.91 1.47
CA TRP A 65 6.00 -12.07 0.60
C TRP A 65 5.73 -13.40 1.33
N TRP A 66 5.96 -13.44 2.64
CA TRP A 66 5.62 -14.57 3.51
C TRP A 66 4.13 -14.92 3.53
N VAL A 67 3.23 -13.94 3.46
CA VAL A 67 1.77 -14.17 3.41
C VAL A 67 1.39 -14.85 2.08
N LEU A 68 2.03 -14.47 0.98
CA LEU A 68 1.80 -15.11 -0.32
C LEU A 68 2.35 -16.55 -0.34
N ILE A 69 3.55 -16.78 0.19
CA ILE A 69 4.13 -18.13 0.27
C ILE A 69 3.25 -19.06 1.11
N THR A 70 2.88 -18.61 2.31
CA THR A 70 2.04 -19.40 3.23
C THR A 70 0.65 -19.64 2.66
N GLY A 71 0.05 -18.64 2.00
CA GLY A 71 -1.21 -18.80 1.27
C GLY A 71 -1.11 -19.84 0.15
N TRP A 72 -0.02 -19.82 -0.63
CA TRP A 72 0.22 -20.85 -1.65
C TRP A 72 0.39 -22.25 -1.06
N PHE A 73 1.13 -22.39 0.04
CA PHE A 73 1.30 -23.69 0.68
C PHE A 73 -0.01 -24.24 1.26
N LEU A 74 -0.77 -23.40 1.98
CA LEU A 74 -2.03 -23.82 2.61
C LEU A 74 -3.13 -24.09 1.57
N PHE A 75 -3.42 -23.12 0.71
CA PHE A 75 -4.53 -23.24 -0.23
C PHE A 75 -4.14 -24.01 -1.49
N GLY A 76 -2.95 -23.77 -2.03
CA GLY A 76 -2.44 -24.51 -3.20
C GLY A 76 -2.13 -25.97 -2.86
N GLY A 77 -1.57 -26.24 -1.68
CA GLY A 77 -1.33 -27.61 -1.21
C GLY A 77 -2.63 -28.39 -1.05
N LEU A 78 -3.63 -27.78 -0.40
CA LEU A 78 -4.95 -28.39 -0.22
C LEU A 78 -5.67 -28.62 -1.56
N PHE A 79 -5.58 -27.67 -2.49
CA PHE A 79 -6.10 -27.80 -3.85
C PHE A 79 -5.45 -28.96 -4.61
N LEU A 80 -4.12 -29.08 -4.56
CA LEU A 80 -3.39 -30.19 -5.18
C LEU A 80 -3.75 -31.55 -4.58
N LEU A 81 -3.94 -31.61 -3.26
CA LEU A 81 -4.35 -32.84 -2.56
C LEU A 81 -5.74 -33.30 -3.03
N ILE A 82 -6.68 -32.37 -3.19
CA ILE A 82 -8.03 -32.66 -3.70
C ILE A 82 -7.98 -33.10 -5.17
N ILE A 83 -7.17 -32.45 -6.01
CA ILE A 83 -6.96 -32.90 -7.40
C ILE A 83 -6.41 -34.33 -7.42
N PHE A 84 -5.37 -34.60 -6.62
CA PHE A 84 -4.74 -35.91 -6.56
C PHE A 84 -5.74 -36.99 -6.12
N ALA A 85 -6.50 -36.72 -5.06
CA ALA A 85 -7.58 -37.60 -4.61
C ALA A 85 -8.68 -37.78 -5.68
N GLY A 86 -8.99 -36.72 -6.43
CA GLY A 86 -9.90 -36.75 -7.58
C GLY A 86 -9.45 -37.70 -8.68
N ILE A 87 -8.19 -37.60 -9.08
CA ILE A 87 -7.59 -38.45 -10.10
C ILE A 87 -7.53 -39.90 -9.63
N SER A 88 -7.11 -40.16 -8.39
CA SER A 88 -7.00 -41.52 -7.85
C SER A 88 -8.36 -42.20 -7.68
N SER A 89 -9.40 -41.47 -7.30
CA SER A 89 -10.73 -42.04 -7.07
C SER A 89 -11.61 -42.10 -8.32
N MET A 90 -11.22 -41.43 -9.41
CA MET A 90 -11.99 -41.29 -10.66
C MET A 90 -13.45 -40.83 -10.43
N SER A 91 -13.69 -40.16 -9.30
CA SER A 91 -15.03 -39.83 -8.81
C SER A 91 -15.38 -38.38 -9.11
N TRP A 92 -16.56 -38.20 -9.70
CA TRP A 92 -17.10 -36.88 -10.04
C TRP A 92 -17.61 -36.11 -8.82
N GLY A 93 -17.74 -36.78 -7.66
CA GLY A 93 -18.20 -36.16 -6.42
C GLY A 93 -17.23 -35.11 -5.84
N ILE A 94 -16.02 -35.00 -6.40
CA ILE A 94 -14.96 -34.11 -5.92
C ILE A 94 -15.02 -32.72 -6.58
N ILE A 95 -15.80 -32.60 -7.67
CA ILE A 95 -15.99 -31.35 -8.42
C ILE A 95 -16.46 -30.17 -7.54
N PRO A 96 -17.45 -30.31 -6.64
CA PRO A 96 -17.88 -29.20 -5.78
C PRO A 96 -16.75 -28.72 -4.85
N GLY A 97 -15.97 -29.65 -4.31
CA GLY A 97 -14.82 -29.33 -3.45
C GLY A 97 -13.71 -28.58 -4.21
N LEU A 98 -13.49 -28.93 -5.49
CA LEU A 98 -12.55 -28.20 -6.35
C LEU A 98 -12.99 -26.76 -6.60
N ILE A 99 -14.28 -26.52 -6.85
CA ILE A 99 -14.78 -25.16 -7.11
C ILE A 99 -14.58 -24.26 -5.88
N ILE A 100 -14.89 -24.77 -4.68
CA ILE A 100 -14.74 -24.02 -3.44
C ILE A 100 -13.27 -23.68 -3.17
N THR A 101 -12.38 -24.64 -3.40
CA THR A 101 -10.94 -24.47 -3.16
C THR A 101 -10.23 -23.68 -4.24
N LEU A 102 -10.81 -23.57 -5.43
CA LEU A 102 -10.31 -22.72 -6.51
C LEU A 102 -10.38 -21.22 -6.16
N ILE A 103 -11.41 -20.78 -5.43
CA ILE A 103 -11.61 -19.37 -5.05
C ILE A 103 -10.40 -18.79 -4.31
N PRO A 104 -9.96 -19.35 -3.17
CA PRO A 104 -8.79 -18.83 -2.45
C PRO A 104 -7.51 -18.93 -3.28
N VAL A 105 -7.33 -19.97 -4.11
CA VAL A 105 -6.18 -20.10 -5.01
C VAL A 105 -6.13 -18.95 -6.02
N LEU A 106 -7.28 -18.58 -6.61
CA LEU A 106 -7.37 -17.44 -7.53
C LEU A 106 -7.06 -16.11 -6.84
N ILE A 107 -7.48 -15.93 -5.58
CA ILE A 107 -7.16 -14.74 -4.78
C ILE A 107 -5.64 -14.64 -4.56
N VAL A 108 -5.00 -15.74 -4.14
CA VAL A 108 -3.55 -15.79 -3.93
C VAL A 108 -2.80 -15.54 -5.25
N PHE A 109 -3.27 -16.11 -6.36
CA PHE A 109 -2.70 -15.91 -7.69
C PHE A 109 -2.81 -14.45 -8.17
N ARG A 110 -3.96 -13.79 -7.95
CA ARG A 110 -4.07 -12.35 -8.24
C ARG A 110 -3.15 -11.51 -7.36
N GLY A 111 -3.00 -11.87 -6.08
CA GLY A 111 -2.08 -11.22 -5.16
C GLY A 111 -0.62 -11.33 -5.59
N THR A 112 -0.18 -12.51 -6.04
CA THR A 112 1.19 -12.69 -6.55
C THR A 112 1.42 -11.90 -7.83
N MET A 113 0.47 -11.90 -8.77
CA MET A 113 0.56 -11.12 -10.01
C MET A 113 0.63 -9.61 -9.73
N ALA A 114 -0.21 -9.09 -8.84
CA ALA A 114 -0.19 -7.68 -8.43
C ALA A 114 1.16 -7.30 -7.81
N LYS A 115 1.71 -8.16 -6.95
CA LYS A 115 3.01 -7.92 -6.32
C LYS A 115 4.19 -7.98 -7.30
N LEU A 116 4.17 -8.91 -8.25
CA LEU A 116 5.18 -8.99 -9.31
C LEU A 116 5.11 -7.77 -10.26
N SER A 117 3.89 -7.30 -10.57
CA SER A 117 3.66 -6.10 -11.38
C SER A 117 4.17 -4.82 -10.71
N ALA A 118 3.90 -4.64 -9.41
CA ALA A 118 4.36 -3.48 -8.64
C ALA A 118 5.89 -3.37 -8.59
N LYS A 119 6.59 -4.51 -8.42
CA LYS A 119 8.07 -4.56 -8.41
C LYS A 119 8.69 -4.10 -9.73
N LYS A 120 7.99 -4.31 -10.86
CA LYS A 120 8.45 -3.87 -12.19
C LYS A 120 8.37 -2.36 -12.38
N ARG A 121 7.43 -1.68 -11.69
CA ARG A 121 7.20 -0.23 -11.80
C ARG A 121 8.22 0.59 -11.01
N THR A 122 8.72 0.09 -9.88
CA THR A 122 9.74 0.78 -9.06
C THR A 122 11.16 0.68 -9.64
N ARG A 123 11.38 -0.17 -10.65
CA ARG A 123 12.69 -0.31 -11.33
C ARG A 123 12.84 0.53 -12.60
N ARG A 124 11.79 1.25 -13.01
CA ARG A 124 11.86 2.30 -14.04
C ARG A 124 11.86 3.65 -13.35
#